data_AF-A0AAU5HIU4-F1
#
_entry.id   AF-A0AAU5HIU4-F1
#
_cell.length_a   1.000
_cell.length_b   1.000
_cell.length_c   1.000
_cell.angle_alpha   90.00
_cell.angle_beta   90.00
_cell.angle_gamma   90.00
#
_symmetry.space_group_name_H-M   'P 1'
#
loop_
_entity.id
_entity.type
_entity.pdbx_description
1 polymer ?
#
loop_
_entity_poly.entity_id
_entity_poly.type
_entity_poly.pdbx_seq_one_letter_code
_entity_poly.pdbx_strand_id
1 'polypeptide(L)' 'MTGFAHGLTTDLEAVIAGLAVYRSSGGTGDAVNRIKKIKRQLYGCAGFELFRKMILLP' A
#
# COMPACT_ATOMS: atom_id res chain seq x y z
N MET A 1 -24.41 4.55 4.71
CA MET A 1 -23.17 4.70 3.91
C MET A 1 -22.68 6.14 3.98
N THR A 2 -22.22 6.62 5.15
CA THR A 2 -21.88 8.04 5.35
C THR A 2 -20.40 8.29 5.59
N GLY A 3 -19.63 7.29 6.05
CA GLY A 3 -18.21 7.48 6.41
C GLY A 3 -17.29 7.84 5.24
N PHE A 4 -17.53 7.27 4.05
CA PHE A 4 -16.73 7.56 2.86
C PHE A 4 -16.88 9.01 2.39
N ALA A 5 -18.12 9.51 2.29
CA ALA A 5 -18.40 10.89 1.91
C ALA A 5 -17.88 11.89 2.96
N HIS A 6 -17.95 11.51 4.25
CA HIS A 6 -17.42 12.34 5.33
C HIS A 6 -15.89 12.45 5.25
N GLY A 7 -15.17 11.33 5.04
CA GLY A 7 -13.72 11.33 4.87
C GLY A 7 -13.25 12.15 3.67
N LEU A 8 -13.96 12.05 2.53
CA LEU A 8 -13.66 12.88 1.36
C LEU A 8 -13.84 14.38 1.61
N THR A 9 -14.79 14.75 2.47
CA THR A 9 -15.05 16.16 2.81
C THR A 9 -14.01 16.67 3.80
N THR A 10 -13.59 15.86 4.76
CA THR A 10 -12.52 16.19 5.72
C THR A 10 -11.18 16.39 5.04
N ASP A 11 -10.88 15.58 4.01
CA ASP A 11 -9.61 15.62 3.27
C ASP A 11 -9.71 16.33 1.91
N LEU A 12 -10.72 17.19 1.70
CA LEU A 12 -11.05 17.79 0.40
C LEU A 12 -9.86 18.51 -0.24
N GLU A 13 -9.09 19.28 0.53
CA GLU A 13 -7.87 19.97 0.06
C GLU A 13 -6.80 18.98 -0.42
N ALA A 14 -6.60 17.88 0.30
CA ALA A 14 -5.66 16.83 -0.07
C ALA A 14 -6.13 16.06 -1.32
N VAL A 15 -7.45 15.88 -1.49
CA VAL A 15 -8.05 15.25 -2.67
C VAL A 15 -7.87 16.14 -3.91
N ILE A 16 -8.10 17.45 -3.78
CA ILE A 16 -7.91 18.43 -4.86
C ILE A 16 -6.43 18.48 -5.27
N ALA A 17 -5.51 18.56 -4.29
CA ALA A 17 -4.08 18.53 -4.55
C ALA A 17 -3.61 17.20 -5.19
N GLY A 18 -4.18 16.08 -4.76
CA GLY A 18 -3.89 14.75 -5.31
C GLY A 18 -4.40 14.55 -6.75
N LEU A 19 -5.50 15.21 -7.13
CA LEU A 19 -6.06 15.21 -8.48
C LEU A 19 -5.35 16.19 -9.44
N ALA A 20 -4.86 17.32 -8.90
CA ALA A 20 -4.15 18.33 -9.68
C ALA A 20 -2.75 17.87 -10.14
N VAL A 21 -2.15 16.91 -9.41
CA VAL A 21 -0.87 16.32 -9.76
C VAL A 21 -1.09 15.06 -10.60
N TYR A 22 -0.43 14.95 -11.77
CA TYR A 22 -0.33 13.68 -12.50
C TYR A 22 0.42 12.66 -11.64
N ARG A 23 -0.30 11.83 -10.89
CA ARG A 23 0.26 10.95 -9.87
C ARG A 23 0.09 9.50 -10.30
N SER A 24 1.12 8.95 -10.94
CA SER A 24 1.30 7.49 -10.89
C SER A 24 1.84 7.16 -9.50
N SER A 25 1.27 6.16 -8.82
CA SER A 25 1.90 5.55 -7.63
C SER A 25 3.11 4.69 -8.03
N GLY A 26 3.93 5.19 -8.97
CA GLY A 26 5.04 4.47 -9.59
C GLY A 26 6.00 3.89 -8.55
N GLY A 27 6.58 2.72 -8.84
CA GLY A 27 7.55 2.00 -8.00
C GLY A 27 7.01 1.50 -6.64
N THR A 28 6.36 2.37 -5.87
CA THR A 28 5.73 2.08 -4.57
C THR A 28 4.57 1.10 -4.70
N GLY A 29 3.74 1.22 -5.75
CA GLY A 29 2.65 0.27 -6.02
C GLY A 29 3.17 -1.15 -6.22
N ASP A 30 4.21 -1.31 -7.03
CA ASP A 30 4.83 -2.60 -7.33
C ASP A 30 5.53 -3.20 -6.10
N ALA A 31 6.22 -2.37 -5.31
CA ALA A 31 6.85 -2.78 -4.06
C ALA A 31 5.82 -3.31 -3.04
N VAL A 32 4.71 -2.60 -2.85
CA VAL A 32 3.63 -3.04 -1.95
C VAL A 32 2.99 -4.33 -2.47
N ASN A 33 2.84 -4.48 -3.79
CA ASN A 33 2.31 -5.70 -4.39
C ASN A 33 3.25 -6.91 -4.20
N ARG A 34 4.56 -6.72 -4.36
CA ARG A 34 5.59 -7.74 -4.07
C ARG A 34 5.55 -8.16 -2.60
N ILE A 35 5.50 -7.19 -1.68
CA ILE A 35 5.43 -7.47 -0.24
C ILE A 35 4.15 -8.24 0.12
N LYS A 36 2.99 -7.85 -0.44
CA LYS A 36 1.72 -8.58 -0.25
C LYS A 36 1.81 -10.01 -0.76
N LYS A 37 2.47 -10.23 -1.90
CA LYS A 37 2.67 -11.56 -2.49
C LYS A 37 3.56 -12.45 -1.61
N ILE A 38 4.69 -11.92 -1.13
CA ILE A 38 5.59 -12.62 -0.20
C ILE A 38 4.85 -12.96 1.09
N LYS A 39 4.15 -11.98 1.69
CA LYS A 39 3.37 -12.20 2.91
C LYS A 39 2.33 -13.32 2.74
N ARG A 40 1.68 -13.37 1.57
CA ARG A 40 0.69 -14.40 1.23
C ARG A 40 1.28 -15.80 1.11
N GLN A 41 2.51 -15.91 0.63
CA GLN A 41 3.23 -17.19 0.55
C GLN A 41 3.71 -17.69 1.93
N LEU A 42 3.97 -16.78 2.88
CA LEU A 42 4.44 -17.14 4.23
C LEU A 42 3.34 -17.44 5.25
N TYR A 43 2.06 -17.16 4.97
CA TYR A 43 0.99 -17.42 5.94
C TYR A 43 1.00 -18.88 6.39
N GLY A 44 1.18 -19.11 7.70
CA GLY A 44 1.22 -20.45 8.30
C GLY A 44 2.55 -21.22 8.11
N CYS A 45 3.48 -20.69 7.31
CA CYS A 45 4.71 -21.39 6.94
C CYS A 45 5.96 -20.84 7.65
N ALA A 46 6.00 -19.54 8.00
CA ALA A 46 7.18 -18.96 8.64
C ALA A 46 6.94 -17.63 9.36
N GLY A 47 7.78 -17.36 10.37
CA GLY A 47 7.75 -16.15 11.19
C GLY A 47 8.39 -14.91 10.54
N PHE A 48 8.45 -13.82 11.31
CA PHE A 48 8.89 -12.50 10.85
C PHE A 48 10.32 -12.47 10.27
N GLU A 49 11.23 -13.27 10.82
CA GLU A 49 12.63 -13.34 10.36
C GLU A 49 12.74 -13.82 8.91
N LEU A 50 11.91 -14.79 8.49
CA LEU A 50 11.90 -15.26 7.10
C LEU A 50 11.28 -14.21 6.17
N PHE A 51 10.23 -13.53 6.63
CA PHE A 51 9.60 -12.44 5.89
C PHE A 51 10.58 -11.31 5.61
N ARG A 52 11.37 -10.90 6.63
CA ARG A 52 12.40 -9.86 6.49
C ARG A 52 13.48 -10.26 5.49
N LYS A 53 13.94 -11.52 5.51
CA LYS A 53 14.94 -12.03 4.55
C LYS A 53 14.43 -11.98 3.10
N MET A 54 13.18 -12.37 2.84
CA MET A 54 12.60 -12.33 1.48
C MET A 54 12.32 -10.92 0.97
N ILE A 55 12.17 -9.93 1.85
CA ILE A 55 12.06 -8.53 1.45
C ILE A 55 13.43 -7.96 1.10
N LEU A 56 14.45 -8.22 1.92
CA LEU A 56 15.79 -7.63 1.81
C LEU A 56 16.69 -8.30 0.77
N LEU A 57 16.45 -9.57 0.46
CA LEU A 57 17.12 -10.30 -0.61
C LEU A 57 16.18 -10.28 -1.83
N PRO A 58 16.54 -9.55 -2.92
CA PRO A 58 15.71 -9.46 -4.13
C PRO A 58 15.34 -10.83 -4.71
#